data_AF-A0A1I2QA24-F1
#
_entry.id   AF-A0A1I2QA24-F1
#
_cell.length_a   1.000
_cell.length_b   1.000
_cell.length_c   1.000
_cell.angle_alpha   90.00
_cell.angle_beta   90.00
_cell.angle_gamma   90.00
#
_symmetry.space_group_name_H-M   'P 1'
#
loop_
_entity.id
_entity.type
_entity.pdbx_description
1 polymer ?
#
loop_
_entity_poly.entity_id
_entity_poly.type
_entity_poly.pdbx_seq_one_letter_code
_entity_poly.pdbx_strand_id
1 'polypeptide(L)'
;MKIIVYGIDELYYQNKPLFAKSEIVALCDKEPDRQIEDRHTVIKPKELSRVDYDFIVVTSQIYFCEIASELFFYHHVEWNKIINLGYYRHLIDGEAVTKNWPKSLMKVADCPRTGEMLLHGPTGCFVCGTEDFDNPEREIINSEGVLVSVEKQAKSYVNYIVSHKPYRTLNSKDYQTIWVGSNPCPSKDFLRDNTGDNISEYNHLINECTAIYWIWKQAKEDIVGLSHYRRFLSSPMNPKGPVSHWEVCEILKRYDLIVADSFYFVKRSIYEQMRVTIDEEGFFSSVEALREAVNKFHPDDCKYLEQVLSGKMMFPCNLFIMPKKLLDEYCTWLFPILIYMIENVIIRENWDTYSKRVIGFWAERMLTVWILKSNYKVYELTALNLDEVQNDTAEEVSGISSKEKKAMLDLITTYKEMHDQLKACIRNGVIYEANDMLSVCQDAAVKIGTGIEKAVGEGSEAVQNLEAYCEQAYQLFQKINVGSSVDVATEITDLQSKIDEVETFIRDLTVTTN
;
A
#
# COMPACT_ATOMS: atom_id res chain seq x y z
N MET A 1 -6.41 2.46 38.61
CA MET A 1 -6.48 2.23 37.15
C MET A 1 -5.67 0.97 36.82
N LYS A 2 -6.13 0.09 35.94
CA LYS A 2 -5.34 -1.06 35.47
C LYS A 2 -4.61 -0.65 34.20
N ILE A 3 -3.29 -0.68 34.22
CA ILE A 3 -2.48 -0.23 33.07
C ILE A 3 -1.50 -1.29 32.61
N ILE A 4 -1.25 -1.27 31.31
CA ILE A 4 -0.10 -1.92 30.69
C ILE A 4 0.90 -0.82 30.34
N VAL A 5 2.17 -1.01 30.66
CA VAL A 5 3.22 -0.08 30.24
C VAL A 5 3.95 -0.69 29.05
N TYR A 6 3.94 0.00 27.91
CA TYR A 6 4.47 -0.46 26.64
C TYR A 6 5.79 0.25 26.30
N GLY A 7 6.84 -0.54 26.06
CA GLY A 7 8.20 -0.07 25.76
C GLY A 7 9.07 -0.06 27.01
N ILE A 8 9.79 -1.15 27.24
CA ILE A 8 10.63 -1.40 28.43
C ILE A 8 12.09 -1.09 28.10
N ASP A 9 12.35 0.19 27.93
CA ASP A 9 13.65 0.75 27.60
C ASP A 9 14.13 1.71 28.71
N GLU A 10 15.14 2.52 28.41
CA GLU A 10 15.64 3.52 29.35
C GLU A 10 14.55 4.52 29.78
N LEU A 11 13.61 4.87 28.89
CA LEU A 11 12.52 5.78 29.20
C LEU A 11 11.56 5.17 30.22
N TYR A 12 11.28 3.86 30.14
CA TYR A 12 10.53 3.16 31.19
C TYR A 12 11.21 3.32 32.55
N TYR A 13 12.50 3.00 32.66
CA TYR A 13 13.22 3.05 33.94
C TYR A 13 13.32 4.46 34.51
N GLN A 14 13.53 5.47 33.66
CA GLN A 14 13.52 6.88 34.06
C GLN A 14 12.16 7.33 34.63
N ASN A 15 11.07 6.76 34.11
CA ASN A 15 9.70 7.12 34.46
C ASN A 15 9.03 6.14 35.43
N LYS A 16 9.74 5.09 35.84
CA LYS A 16 9.25 4.03 36.74
C LYS A 16 8.56 4.55 38.01
N PRO A 17 9.03 5.63 38.67
CA PRO A 17 8.35 6.17 39.86
C PRO A 17 6.93 6.70 39.61
N LEU A 18 6.55 6.99 38.36
CA LEU A 18 5.22 7.47 38.00
C LEU A 18 4.16 6.37 38.03
N PHE A 19 4.58 5.12 37.90
CA PHE A 19 3.66 4.00 37.84
C PHE A 19 3.48 3.41 39.22
N ALA A 20 2.26 3.47 39.75
CA ALA A 20 1.94 2.74 40.98
C ALA A 20 2.04 1.24 40.67
N LYS A 21 2.91 0.52 41.40
CA LYS A 21 3.13 -0.92 41.16
C LYS A 21 1.85 -1.75 41.24
N SER A 22 0.87 -1.33 42.04
CA SER A 22 -0.44 -1.99 42.14
C SER A 22 -1.34 -1.82 40.92
N GLU A 23 -1.03 -0.86 40.04
CA GLU A 23 -1.81 -0.52 38.85
C GLU A 23 -1.28 -1.21 37.58
N ILE A 24 0.01 -1.53 37.55
CA ILE A 24 0.65 -2.24 36.44
C ILE A 24 0.21 -3.71 36.45
N VAL A 25 -0.67 -4.07 35.50
CA VAL A 25 -1.11 -5.46 35.33
C VAL A 25 -0.12 -6.28 34.50
N ALA A 26 0.59 -5.64 33.57
CA ALA A 26 1.67 -6.23 32.80
C ALA A 26 2.58 -5.15 32.21
N LEU A 27 3.81 -5.52 31.89
CA LEU A 27 4.67 -4.76 31.00
C LEU A 27 4.59 -5.36 29.60
N CYS A 28 4.58 -4.54 28.55
CA CYS A 28 4.50 -5.01 27.18
C CYS A 28 5.71 -4.56 26.38
N ASP A 29 6.35 -5.49 25.68
CA ASP A 29 7.49 -5.22 24.81
C ASP A 29 7.53 -6.20 23.62
N LYS A 30 8.14 -5.78 22.51
CA LYS A 30 8.41 -6.67 21.38
C LYS A 30 9.44 -7.75 21.76
N GLU A 31 10.39 -7.40 22.63
CA GLU A 31 11.47 -8.24 23.14
C GLU A 31 11.31 -8.55 24.65
N PRO A 32 10.43 -9.49 25.04
CA PRO A 32 10.11 -9.75 26.44
C PRO A 32 11.22 -10.45 27.24
N ASP A 33 12.27 -10.96 26.57
CA ASP A 33 13.32 -11.79 27.17
C ASP A 33 14.43 -10.97 27.86
N ARG A 34 14.30 -9.64 27.91
CA ARG A 34 15.23 -8.79 28.68
C ARG A 34 15.11 -9.11 30.17
N GLN A 35 16.24 -9.22 30.88
CA GLN A 35 16.22 -9.36 32.33
C GLN A 35 15.66 -8.07 32.95
N ILE A 36 14.41 -8.13 33.42
CA ILE A 36 13.73 -6.98 34.02
C ILE A 36 13.79 -7.14 35.54
N GLU A 37 14.25 -6.11 36.24
CA GLU A 37 14.30 -6.11 37.71
C GLU A 37 12.91 -6.10 38.36
N ASP A 38 11.86 -5.78 37.60
CA ASP A 38 10.49 -5.75 38.08
C ASP A 38 9.84 -7.13 38.10
N ARG A 39 9.10 -7.40 39.17
CA ARG A 39 8.30 -8.64 39.34
C ARG A 39 7.02 -8.65 38.51
N HIS A 40 6.87 -7.74 37.55
CA HIS A 40 5.70 -7.68 36.67
C HIS A 40 5.88 -8.64 35.49
N THR A 41 4.80 -9.29 35.07
CA THR A 41 4.82 -10.15 33.89
C THR A 41 5.05 -9.30 32.64
N VAL A 42 6.01 -9.73 31.82
CA VAL A 42 6.29 -9.12 30.52
C VAL A 42 5.58 -9.94 29.45
N ILE A 43 4.80 -9.26 28.61
CA ILE A 43 4.00 -9.89 27.56
C ILE A 43 4.34 -9.31 26.19
N LYS A 44 4.13 -10.09 25.13
CA LYS A 44 4.20 -9.58 23.76
C LYS A 44 2.91 -8.86 23.38
N PRO A 45 2.92 -7.95 22.37
CA PRO A 45 1.73 -7.23 21.91
C PRO A 45 0.54 -8.16 21.56
N LYS A 46 0.82 -9.32 20.95
CA LYS A 46 -0.18 -10.33 20.61
C LYS A 46 -0.93 -10.93 21.81
N GLU A 47 -0.40 -10.77 23.02
CA GLU A 47 -0.94 -11.32 24.26
C GLU A 47 -1.83 -10.31 25.01
N LEU A 48 -1.89 -9.06 24.54
CA LEU A 48 -2.70 -7.99 25.15
C LEU A 48 -4.17 -8.39 25.31
N SER A 49 -4.74 -9.13 24.36
CA SER A 49 -6.12 -9.64 24.42
C SER A 49 -6.43 -10.53 25.62
N ARG A 50 -5.40 -11.06 26.32
CA ARG A 50 -5.54 -11.96 27.47
C ARG A 50 -5.49 -11.24 28.81
N VAL A 51 -5.22 -9.94 28.80
CA VAL A 51 -5.04 -9.13 30.01
C VAL A 51 -6.17 -8.12 30.09
N ASP A 52 -6.73 -7.97 31.29
CA ASP A 52 -7.76 -6.97 31.56
C ASP A 52 -7.08 -5.65 31.98
N TYR A 53 -7.23 -4.61 31.17
CA TYR A 53 -6.64 -3.29 31.38
C TYR A 53 -7.58 -2.16 30.93
N ASP A 54 -7.41 -1.01 31.57
CA ASP A 54 -8.09 0.23 31.21
C ASP A 54 -7.32 0.95 30.10
N PHE A 55 -5.98 1.05 30.24
CA PHE A 55 -5.11 1.75 29.28
C PHE A 55 -3.78 1.04 29.02
N ILE A 56 -3.23 1.26 27.83
CA ILE A 56 -1.84 0.97 27.46
C ILE A 56 -1.09 2.31 27.42
N VAL A 57 -0.12 2.46 28.31
CA VAL A 57 0.76 3.62 28.40
C VAL A 57 2.02 3.35 27.58
N VAL A 58 2.14 3.99 26.43
CA VAL A 58 3.33 3.92 25.60
C VAL A 58 4.38 4.90 26.11
N THR A 59 5.53 4.38 26.53
CA THR A 59 6.63 5.16 27.15
C THR A 59 7.36 6.03 26.12
N SER A 60 7.56 5.51 24.92
CA SER A 60 8.22 6.24 23.83
C SER A 60 7.29 7.27 23.19
N GLN A 61 7.68 8.55 23.27
CA GLN A 61 6.99 9.62 22.55
C GLN A 61 7.30 9.60 21.05
N ILE A 62 8.55 9.27 20.69
CA ILE A 62 9.02 9.28 19.29
C ILE A 62 8.33 8.16 18.49
N TYR A 63 8.23 6.97 19.07
CA TYR A 63 7.61 5.82 18.39
C TYR A 63 6.13 5.66 18.73
N PHE A 64 5.51 6.64 19.41
CA PHE A 64 4.14 6.53 19.90
C PHE A 64 3.17 6.12 18.79
N CYS A 65 3.25 6.77 17.64
CA CYS A 65 2.26 6.63 16.56
C CYS A 65 2.41 5.31 15.84
N GLU A 66 3.65 4.89 15.61
CA GLU A 66 3.95 3.58 15.06
C GLU A 66 3.42 2.49 16.00
N ILE A 67 3.75 2.59 17.29
CA ILE A 67 3.30 1.66 18.31
C ILE A 67 1.77 1.69 18.41
N ALA A 68 1.12 2.85 18.46
CA ALA A 68 -0.33 2.96 18.59
C ALA A 68 -1.08 2.41 17.35
N SER A 69 -0.51 2.64 16.16
CA SER A 69 -1.04 2.07 14.91
C SER A 69 -0.93 0.55 14.91
N GLU A 70 0.20 0.01 15.36
CA GLU A 70 0.36 -1.41 15.59
C GLU A 70 -0.65 -1.92 16.65
N LEU A 71 -0.76 -1.18 17.75
CA LEU A 71 -1.82 -1.22 18.77
C LEU A 71 -3.16 -1.63 18.19
N PHE A 72 -3.64 -0.72 17.38
CA PHE A 72 -4.99 -0.65 16.91
C PHE A 72 -5.25 -1.56 15.73
N PHE A 73 -4.46 -1.42 14.66
CA PHE A 73 -4.68 -2.17 13.43
C PHE A 73 -4.29 -3.64 13.58
N TYR A 74 -3.30 -3.92 14.43
CA TYR A 74 -2.54 -5.16 14.36
C TYR A 74 -2.74 -6.04 15.59
N HIS A 75 -3.03 -5.46 16.76
CA HIS A 75 -3.31 -6.21 18.00
C HIS A 75 -4.73 -5.99 18.53
N HIS A 76 -5.59 -5.35 17.73
CA HIS A 76 -7.01 -5.13 18.04
C HIS A 76 -7.25 -4.36 19.36
N VAL A 77 -6.30 -3.51 19.75
CA VAL A 77 -6.51 -2.61 20.89
C VAL A 77 -7.42 -1.46 20.44
N GLU A 78 -8.38 -1.08 21.29
CA GLU A 78 -9.22 0.08 21.00
C GLU A 78 -8.37 1.37 21.06
N TRP A 79 -8.49 2.26 20.07
CA TRP A 79 -7.61 3.44 19.98
C TRP A 79 -7.65 4.32 21.24
N ASN A 80 -8.84 4.48 21.83
CA ASN A 80 -9.06 5.23 23.07
C ASN A 80 -8.40 4.61 24.31
N LYS A 81 -7.90 3.38 24.24
CA LYS A 81 -7.12 2.73 25.30
C LYS A 81 -5.62 2.93 25.16
N ILE A 82 -5.13 3.48 24.05
CA ILE A 82 -3.70 3.68 23.81
C ILE A 82 -3.35 5.13 24.11
N ILE A 83 -2.54 5.35 25.15
CA ILE A 83 -2.20 6.68 25.63
C ILE A 83 -0.69 6.85 25.73
N ASN A 84 -0.19 8.05 25.45
CA ASN A 84 1.23 8.35 25.63
C ASN A 84 1.54 8.59 27.11
N LEU A 85 2.81 8.44 27.48
CA LEU A 85 3.30 8.66 28.85
C LEU A 85 2.96 10.05 29.42
N GLY A 86 2.87 11.07 28.57
CA GLY A 86 2.47 12.41 28.98
C GLY A 86 1.01 12.48 29.44
N TYR A 87 0.11 11.83 28.72
CA TYR A 87 -1.31 11.71 29.08
C TYR A 87 -1.50 10.89 30.35
N TYR A 88 -0.76 9.78 30.50
CA TYR A 88 -0.79 9.01 31.74
C TYR A 88 -0.34 9.83 32.95
N ARG A 89 0.73 10.62 32.82
CA ARG A 89 1.18 11.55 33.86
C ARG A 89 0.09 12.57 34.23
N HIS A 90 -0.66 13.05 33.24
CA HIS A 90 -1.79 13.95 33.48
C HIS A 90 -2.92 13.27 34.28
N LEU A 91 -3.31 12.04 33.92
CA LEU A 91 -4.35 11.28 34.63
C LEU A 91 -4.03 11.07 36.11
N ILE A 92 -2.75 10.92 36.47
CA ILE A 92 -2.33 10.70 37.86
C ILE A 92 -2.14 12.00 38.66
N ASP A 93 -1.69 13.08 38.02
CA ASP A 93 -1.32 14.33 38.70
C ASP A 93 -2.44 15.39 38.71
N GLY A 94 -3.47 15.26 37.85
CA GLY A 94 -4.68 16.09 37.87
C GLY A 94 -4.49 17.55 37.41
N GLU A 95 -3.31 17.96 36.97
CA GLU A 95 -3.05 19.30 36.44
C GLU A 95 -3.30 19.35 34.93
N ALA A 96 -4.28 20.15 34.48
CA ALA A 96 -4.54 20.41 33.06
C ALA A 96 -3.26 20.84 32.35
N VAL A 97 -2.72 19.96 31.49
CA VAL A 97 -1.53 20.30 30.73
C VAL A 97 -1.96 21.23 29.61
N THR A 98 -1.80 22.54 29.81
CA THR A 98 -1.80 23.47 28.68
C THR A 98 -0.54 23.23 27.86
N LYS A 99 -0.56 22.25 26.96
CA LYS A 99 0.55 22.07 26.03
C LYS A 99 0.52 23.23 25.06
N ASN A 100 1.57 24.06 25.09
CA ASN A 100 1.83 25.04 24.05
C ASN A 100 2.39 24.31 22.83
N TRP A 101 1.55 23.48 22.23
CA TRP A 101 1.80 22.74 21.01
C TRP A 101 2.36 23.62 19.89
N PRO A 102 1.92 24.88 19.68
CA PRO A 102 2.57 25.79 18.75
C PRO A 102 4.08 25.94 18.98
N LYS A 103 4.51 26.15 20.22
CA LYS A 103 5.93 26.33 20.55
C LYS A 103 6.75 25.03 20.47
N SER A 104 6.13 23.88 20.73
CA SER A 104 6.79 22.57 20.61
C SER A 104 6.87 22.11 19.15
N LEU A 105 5.84 22.33 18.35
CA LEU A 105 5.80 22.01 16.91
C LEU A 105 6.81 22.83 16.11
N MET A 106 7.00 24.12 16.47
CA MET A 106 8.04 24.98 15.88
C MET A 106 9.47 24.50 16.14
N LYS A 107 9.71 23.56 17.07
CA LYS A 107 11.05 23.03 17.37
C LYS A 107 11.38 21.73 16.64
N VAL A 108 10.36 21.03 16.12
CA VAL A 108 10.52 19.70 15.48
C VAL A 108 10.42 19.81 13.96
N ALA A 109 9.67 20.79 13.45
CA ALA A 109 9.56 21.02 12.01
C ALA A 109 10.60 22.06 11.53
N ASP A 110 11.72 21.59 10.97
CA ASP A 110 12.65 22.42 10.18
C ASP A 110 12.02 22.96 8.87
N CYS A 111 10.76 22.59 8.59
CA CYS A 111 9.98 23.04 7.45
C CYS A 111 8.78 23.89 7.92
N PRO A 112 8.75 25.20 7.62
CA PRO A 112 7.66 26.11 8.01
C PRO A 112 6.27 25.61 7.56
N ARG A 113 6.22 24.92 6.41
CA ARG A 113 4.97 24.40 5.82
C ARG A 113 4.37 23.24 6.64
N THR A 114 5.22 22.37 7.18
CA THR A 114 4.81 21.24 8.03
C THR A 114 4.30 21.73 9.39
N GLY A 115 4.99 22.71 9.98
CA GLY A 115 4.55 23.35 11.23
C GLY A 115 3.20 24.05 11.09
N GLU A 116 2.96 24.75 9.98
CA GLU A 116 1.70 25.46 9.69
C GLU A 116 0.54 24.50 9.43
N MET A 117 0.78 23.38 8.73
CA MET A 117 -0.23 22.32 8.50
C MET A 117 -0.64 21.61 9.80
N LEU A 118 0.31 21.33 10.69
CA LEU A 118 0.06 20.68 11.97
C LEU A 118 -0.68 21.59 12.96
N LEU A 119 -0.41 22.90 12.92
CA LEU A 119 -1.01 23.88 13.82
C LEU A 119 -2.46 24.24 13.50
N HIS A 120 -2.77 24.35 12.22
CA HIS A 120 -4.09 24.78 11.78
C HIS A 120 -5.04 23.63 11.51
N GLY A 121 -4.52 22.42 11.23
CA GLY A 121 -5.32 21.28 10.81
C GLY A 121 -6.24 21.58 9.60
N PRO A 122 -7.00 20.59 9.13
CA PRO A 122 -8.14 20.85 8.25
C PRO A 122 -9.27 21.60 8.98
N THR A 123 -10.19 22.20 8.22
CA THR A 123 -11.28 23.04 8.76
C THR A 123 -12.28 22.23 9.60
N GLY A 124 -12.21 22.33 10.93
CA GLY A 124 -13.01 21.52 11.87
C GLY A 124 -12.15 20.62 12.76
N CYS A 125 -10.84 20.61 12.50
CA CYS A 125 -9.83 20.08 13.41
C CYS A 125 -9.13 21.25 14.10
N PHE A 126 -8.86 21.12 15.39
CA PHE A 126 -7.99 22.05 16.10
C PHE A 126 -7.03 21.27 17.00
N VAL A 127 -5.80 21.75 17.05
CA VAL A 127 -4.83 21.31 18.04
C VAL A 127 -5.36 21.77 19.39
N CYS A 128 -5.88 20.83 20.17
CA CYS A 128 -6.39 21.15 21.49
C CYS A 128 -5.19 21.41 22.42
N GLY A 129 -5.03 22.67 22.85
CA GLY A 129 -4.08 23.04 23.89
C GLY A 129 -4.50 22.53 25.27
N THR A 130 -5.75 22.09 25.41
CA THR A 130 -6.36 21.50 26.60
C THR A 130 -7.16 20.29 26.15
N GLU A 131 -6.89 19.12 26.71
CA GLU A 131 -7.58 17.86 26.42
C GLU A 131 -9.06 17.95 26.84
N ASP A 132 -10.00 17.52 25.99
CA ASP A 132 -11.45 17.55 26.26
C ASP A 132 -11.90 16.16 26.72
N PHE A 133 -11.70 15.91 28.02
CA PHE A 133 -12.00 14.62 28.68
C PHE A 133 -13.47 14.22 28.64
N ASP A 134 -14.37 15.14 28.32
CA ASP A 134 -15.80 14.87 28.24
C ASP A 134 -16.19 14.21 26.90
N ASN A 135 -15.29 14.15 25.90
CA ASN A 135 -15.59 13.54 24.60
C ASN A 135 -14.38 12.87 23.89
N PRO A 136 -13.82 11.79 24.46
CA PRO A 136 -12.62 11.11 23.93
C PRO A 136 -12.81 10.51 22.53
N GLU A 137 -14.05 10.29 22.06
CA GLU A 137 -14.31 9.80 20.70
C GLU A 137 -13.95 10.82 19.59
N ARG A 138 -13.71 12.07 19.97
CA ARG A 138 -13.31 13.16 19.05
C ARG A 138 -11.82 13.39 19.00
N GLU A 139 -11.04 12.67 19.78
CA GLU A 139 -9.60 12.86 19.88
C GLU A 139 -8.86 11.77 19.08
N ILE A 140 -7.98 12.21 18.18
CA ILE A 140 -7.11 11.34 17.36
C ILE A 140 -5.66 11.77 17.56
N ILE A 141 -4.71 10.86 17.33
CA ILE A 141 -3.28 11.17 17.42
C ILE A 141 -2.65 11.05 16.03
N ASN A 142 -1.99 12.10 15.56
CA ASN A 142 -1.31 12.11 14.26
C ASN A 142 0.06 11.41 14.32
N SER A 143 0.78 11.33 13.18
CA SER A 143 2.08 10.66 13.02
C SER A 143 3.18 11.20 13.93
N GLU A 144 3.02 12.42 14.44
CA GLU A 144 3.96 13.10 15.33
C GLU A 144 3.56 13.02 16.82
N GLY A 145 2.52 12.25 17.14
CA GLY A 145 2.06 12.04 18.52
C GLY A 145 1.21 13.19 19.05
N VAL A 146 0.73 14.06 18.17
CA VAL A 146 -0.09 15.23 18.53
C VAL A 146 -1.56 14.85 18.55
N LEU A 147 -2.22 15.20 19.64
CA LEU A 147 -3.64 15.02 19.83
C LEU A 147 -4.42 16.11 19.07
N VAL A 148 -5.29 15.68 18.17
CA VAL A 148 -6.14 16.53 17.33
C VAL A 148 -7.58 16.25 17.73
N SER A 149 -8.33 17.32 18.05
CA SER A 149 -9.77 17.21 18.27
C SER A 149 -10.49 17.39 16.94
N VAL A 150 -11.48 16.54 16.66
CA VAL A 150 -12.29 16.52 15.44
C VAL A 150 -13.75 16.83 15.82
N GLU A 151 -14.29 17.94 15.33
CA GLU A 151 -15.71 18.24 15.53
C GLU A 151 -16.62 17.48 14.55
N LYS A 152 -17.63 16.80 15.12
CA LYS A 152 -18.81 16.21 14.47
C LYS A 152 -18.62 15.70 13.03
N GLN A 153 -18.48 14.38 12.91
CA GLN A 153 -18.64 13.68 11.63
C GLN A 153 -20.13 13.67 11.25
N ALA A 154 -20.51 14.51 10.28
CA ALA A 154 -21.91 14.66 9.87
C ALA A 154 -22.38 13.62 8.84
N LYS A 155 -21.45 12.90 8.19
CA LYS A 155 -21.73 11.96 7.10
C LYS A 155 -21.30 10.55 7.49
N SER A 156 -22.15 9.58 7.23
CA SER A 156 -21.82 8.16 7.36
C SER A 156 -20.78 7.73 6.31
N TYR A 157 -19.86 6.86 6.70
CA TYR A 157 -18.76 6.39 5.85
C TYR A 157 -18.49 4.92 6.08
N VAL A 158 -18.33 4.16 5.00
CA VAL A 158 -17.77 2.81 5.03
C VAL A 158 -16.85 2.63 3.83
N ASN A 159 -15.64 2.13 4.08
CA ASN A 159 -14.71 1.64 3.08
C ASN A 159 -14.81 0.11 3.00
N TYR A 160 -15.28 -0.37 1.87
CA TYR A 160 -15.50 -1.79 1.63
C TYR A 160 -14.19 -2.46 1.22
N ILE A 161 -13.75 -3.45 1.99
CA ILE A 161 -12.52 -4.21 1.72
C ILE A 161 -12.86 -5.45 0.91
N VAL A 162 -12.50 -5.46 -0.37
CA VAL A 162 -12.68 -6.58 -1.27
C VAL A 162 -11.65 -7.67 -0.97
N SER A 163 -12.13 -8.86 -0.62
CA SER A 163 -11.27 -10.02 -0.38
C SER A 163 -11.84 -11.33 -0.92
N HIS A 164 -10.95 -12.21 -1.37
CA HIS A 164 -11.25 -13.59 -1.76
C HIS A 164 -10.37 -14.61 -1.00
N LYS A 165 -9.58 -14.13 -0.03
CA LYS A 165 -8.69 -14.94 0.81
C LYS A 165 -8.49 -14.30 2.20
N PRO A 166 -8.10 -15.08 3.21
CA PRO A 166 -7.85 -14.53 4.54
C PRO A 166 -6.80 -13.42 4.48
N TYR A 167 -7.03 -12.36 5.24
CA TYR A 167 -6.15 -11.21 5.34
C TYR A 167 -6.23 -10.63 6.75
N ARG A 168 -5.32 -9.72 7.06
CA ARG A 168 -5.31 -9.03 8.34
C ARG A 168 -6.45 -8.00 8.38
N THR A 169 -7.51 -8.33 9.10
CA THR A 169 -8.66 -7.44 9.28
C THR A 169 -8.27 -6.21 10.09
N LEU A 170 -8.79 -5.05 9.69
CA LEU A 170 -8.64 -3.81 10.47
C LEU A 170 -9.64 -3.80 11.62
N ASN A 171 -9.23 -3.33 12.80
CA ASN A 171 -10.11 -3.14 13.94
C ASN A 171 -10.87 -1.81 13.86
N SER A 172 -11.59 -1.56 12.76
CA SER A 172 -12.36 -0.33 12.56
C SER A 172 -13.71 -0.62 11.95
N LYS A 173 -14.75 0.03 12.49
CA LYS A 173 -16.12 -0.03 11.94
C LYS A 173 -16.25 0.68 10.60
N ASP A 174 -15.31 1.56 10.28
CA ASP A 174 -15.26 2.28 9.01
C ASP A 174 -14.79 1.39 7.85
N TYR A 175 -14.28 0.18 8.16
CA TYR A 175 -13.69 -0.74 7.20
C TYR A 175 -14.43 -2.07 7.23
N GLN A 176 -15.31 -2.29 6.24
CA GLN A 176 -16.18 -3.47 6.20
C GLN A 176 -15.73 -4.43 5.11
N THR A 177 -15.45 -5.68 5.47
CA THR A 177 -15.08 -6.71 4.48
C THR A 177 -16.26 -7.10 3.60
N ILE A 178 -16.04 -7.16 2.29
CA ILE A 178 -16.88 -7.86 1.32
C ILE A 178 -16.10 -9.04 0.72
N TRP A 179 -16.61 -10.24 0.97
CA TRP A 179 -16.00 -11.48 0.51
C TRP A 179 -16.57 -11.91 -0.84
N VAL A 180 -15.71 -11.90 -1.86
CA VAL A 180 -16.08 -12.09 -3.27
C VAL A 180 -15.66 -13.46 -3.82
N GLY A 181 -16.31 -13.85 -4.90
CA GLY A 181 -16.02 -15.08 -5.62
C GLY A 181 -16.52 -16.35 -4.92
N SER A 182 -16.08 -17.50 -5.43
CA SER A 182 -16.60 -18.81 -5.02
C SER A 182 -15.94 -19.40 -3.76
N ASN A 183 -14.92 -18.75 -3.21
CA ASN A 183 -14.19 -19.27 -2.06
C ASN A 183 -15.05 -19.25 -0.79
N PRO A 184 -14.92 -20.27 0.09
CA PRO A 184 -15.62 -20.27 1.38
C PRO A 184 -15.31 -19.00 2.19
N CYS A 185 -16.37 -18.36 2.70
CA CYS A 185 -16.22 -17.16 3.52
C CYS A 185 -15.81 -17.56 4.95
N PRO A 186 -14.71 -17.01 5.50
CA PRO A 186 -14.16 -17.43 6.78
C PRO A 186 -14.91 -16.86 7.99
N SER A 187 -15.70 -15.80 7.80
CA SER A 187 -16.49 -15.16 8.86
C SER A 187 -17.93 -14.93 8.41
N LYS A 188 -18.87 -14.99 9.37
CA LYS A 188 -20.27 -14.60 9.15
C LYS A 188 -20.46 -13.09 9.18
N ASP A 189 -19.50 -12.35 9.73
CA ASP A 189 -19.54 -10.89 9.86
C ASP A 189 -19.11 -10.18 8.57
N PHE A 190 -18.58 -10.94 7.60
CA PHE A 190 -18.21 -10.41 6.29
C PHE A 190 -19.44 -10.34 5.39
N LEU A 191 -19.55 -9.23 4.66
CA LEU A 191 -20.54 -9.12 3.59
C LEU A 191 -20.19 -10.07 2.45
N ARG A 192 -21.18 -10.39 1.63
CA ARG A 192 -21.02 -11.24 0.46
C ARG A 192 -21.57 -10.55 -0.76
N ASP A 193 -20.78 -10.50 -1.82
CA ASP A 193 -21.20 -9.92 -3.11
C ASP A 193 -22.30 -10.73 -3.80
N ASN A 194 -22.64 -11.93 -3.31
CA ASN A 194 -23.70 -12.78 -3.84
C ASN A 194 -25.05 -12.65 -3.12
N THR A 195 -25.28 -11.54 -2.41
CA THR A 195 -26.52 -11.26 -1.68
C THR A 195 -27.28 -10.09 -2.30
N GLY A 196 -28.61 -10.07 -2.18
CA GLY A 196 -29.44 -9.02 -2.78
C GLY A 196 -29.33 -8.97 -4.31
N ASP A 197 -29.49 -7.77 -4.89
CA ASP A 197 -29.19 -7.50 -6.30
C ASP A 197 -27.68 -7.56 -6.52
N ASN A 198 -27.24 -8.49 -7.37
CA ASN A 198 -25.83 -8.81 -7.55
C ASN A 198 -25.50 -9.44 -8.90
N ILE A 199 -24.19 -9.45 -9.20
CA ILE A 199 -23.59 -10.06 -10.40
C ILE A 199 -22.38 -10.94 -10.04
N SER A 200 -22.42 -11.57 -8.86
CA SER A 200 -21.28 -12.33 -8.29
C SER A 200 -20.79 -13.47 -9.18
N GLU A 201 -21.66 -14.04 -10.02
CA GLU A 201 -21.31 -15.10 -10.97
C GLU A 201 -20.22 -14.67 -11.96
N TYR A 202 -20.11 -13.37 -12.27
CA TYR A 202 -19.11 -12.82 -13.20
C TYR A 202 -17.78 -12.43 -12.51
N ASN A 203 -17.58 -12.74 -11.23
CA ASN A 203 -16.34 -12.37 -10.51
C ASN A 203 -15.06 -12.89 -11.20
N HIS A 204 -15.14 -14.07 -11.82
CA HIS A 204 -14.04 -14.65 -12.59
C HIS A 204 -13.66 -13.83 -13.84
N LEU A 205 -14.59 -13.02 -14.37
CA LEU A 205 -14.39 -12.16 -15.54
C LEU A 205 -14.01 -10.72 -15.17
N ILE A 206 -14.74 -10.13 -14.21
CA ILE A 206 -14.66 -8.69 -13.87
C ILE A 206 -14.11 -8.39 -12.48
N ASN A 207 -13.66 -9.42 -11.76
CA ASN A 207 -12.94 -9.33 -10.48
C ASN A 207 -13.68 -8.47 -9.45
N GLU A 208 -13.01 -7.51 -8.81
CA GLU A 208 -13.58 -6.64 -7.77
C GLU A 208 -14.78 -5.81 -8.22
N CYS A 209 -15.06 -5.73 -9.53
CA CYS A 209 -16.26 -5.05 -10.03
C CYS A 209 -17.57 -5.69 -9.55
N THR A 210 -17.57 -6.98 -9.17
CA THR A 210 -18.76 -7.57 -8.52
C THR A 210 -19.03 -6.96 -7.15
N ALA A 211 -17.99 -6.62 -6.39
CA ALA A 211 -18.12 -5.86 -5.15
C ALA A 211 -18.56 -4.43 -5.43
N ILE A 212 -18.00 -3.75 -6.44
CA ILE A 212 -18.43 -2.39 -6.83
C ILE A 212 -19.94 -2.39 -7.17
N TYR A 213 -20.42 -3.39 -7.92
CA TYR A 213 -21.84 -3.52 -8.24
C TYR A 213 -22.68 -3.72 -6.98
N TRP A 214 -22.24 -4.62 -6.10
CA TRP A 214 -22.96 -4.89 -4.86
C TRP A 214 -23.05 -3.62 -4.00
N ILE A 215 -21.96 -2.88 -3.84
CA ILE A 215 -21.93 -1.60 -3.11
C ILE A 215 -22.87 -0.58 -3.77
N TRP A 216 -22.87 -0.50 -5.11
CA TRP A 216 -23.79 0.37 -5.85
C TRP A 216 -25.25 0.09 -5.48
N LYS A 217 -25.64 -1.17 -5.39
CA LYS A 217 -27.02 -1.58 -5.10
C LYS A 217 -27.39 -1.55 -3.63
N GLN A 218 -26.46 -1.86 -2.73
CA GLN A 218 -26.78 -2.15 -1.32
C GLN A 218 -26.31 -1.09 -0.32
N ALA A 219 -25.24 -0.35 -0.62
CA ALA A 219 -24.68 0.62 0.32
C ALA A 219 -25.66 1.78 0.58
N LYS A 220 -25.72 2.23 1.84
CA LYS A 220 -26.63 3.29 2.31
C LYS A 220 -25.90 4.49 2.91
N GLU A 221 -24.59 4.39 3.00
CA GLU A 221 -23.72 5.40 3.57
C GLU A 221 -23.66 6.62 2.65
N ASP A 222 -23.43 7.80 3.23
CA ASP A 222 -23.26 9.04 2.48
C ASP A 222 -21.98 9.02 1.65
N ILE A 223 -20.94 8.36 2.17
CA ILE A 223 -19.62 8.21 1.57
C ILE A 223 -19.26 6.72 1.56
N VAL A 224 -18.79 6.24 0.42
CA VAL A 224 -18.39 4.85 0.21
C VAL A 224 -16.96 4.79 -0.32
N GLY A 225 -16.20 3.82 0.18
CA GLY A 225 -14.86 3.51 -0.31
C GLY A 225 -14.76 2.09 -0.84
N LEU A 226 -13.78 1.85 -1.69
CA LEU A 226 -13.35 0.52 -2.09
C LEU A 226 -11.84 0.39 -1.84
N SER A 227 -11.48 -0.58 -1.00
CA SER A 227 -10.10 -1.01 -0.76
C SER A 227 -9.96 -2.48 -1.08
N HIS A 228 -8.72 -2.94 -1.27
CA HIS A 228 -8.43 -4.36 -1.39
C HIS A 228 -7.94 -4.92 -0.06
N TYR A 229 -8.00 -6.24 0.10
CA TYR A 229 -7.55 -6.94 1.32
C TYR A 229 -6.12 -6.58 1.81
N ARG A 230 -5.27 -6.05 0.93
CA ARG A 230 -3.90 -5.60 1.25
C ARG A 230 -3.57 -4.17 0.80
N ARG A 231 -4.45 -3.52 0.02
CA ARG A 231 -4.17 -2.18 -0.53
C ARG A 231 -5.23 -1.19 -0.05
N PHE A 232 -4.76 -0.14 0.62
CA PHE A 232 -5.59 0.88 1.25
C PHE A 232 -5.09 2.26 0.86
N LEU A 233 -5.95 3.27 0.91
CA LEU A 233 -5.49 4.65 0.79
C LEU A 233 -4.85 5.09 2.11
N SER A 234 -3.64 5.62 2.06
CA SER A 234 -2.88 6.02 3.25
C SER A 234 -3.51 7.22 3.95
N SER A 235 -3.40 7.27 5.28
CA SER A 235 -3.78 8.44 6.07
C SER A 235 -2.73 9.55 5.88
N PRO A 236 -3.13 10.77 5.47
CA PRO A 236 -2.24 11.94 5.50
C PRO A 236 -1.63 12.21 6.88
N MET A 237 -2.37 11.91 7.94
CA MET A 237 -1.88 12.08 9.32
C MET A 237 -1.12 10.87 9.83
N ASN A 238 -1.24 9.69 9.23
CA ASN A 238 -0.55 8.48 9.63
C ASN A 238 -0.20 7.65 8.39
N PRO A 239 0.90 7.99 7.68
CA PRO A 239 1.19 7.40 6.37
C PRO A 239 1.37 5.87 6.36
N LYS A 240 1.66 5.27 7.52
CA LYS A 240 1.79 3.81 7.71
C LYS A 240 0.44 3.11 7.92
N GLY A 241 -0.65 3.87 8.05
CA GLY A 241 -2.00 3.37 8.29
C GLY A 241 -3.01 3.80 7.21
N PRO A 242 -4.14 3.09 7.11
CA PRO A 242 -5.23 3.47 6.22
C PRO A 242 -5.91 4.77 6.66
N VAL A 243 -6.46 5.52 5.70
CA VAL A 243 -7.16 6.80 5.93
C VAL A 243 -8.38 6.62 6.84
N SER A 244 -8.55 7.54 7.76
CA SER A 244 -9.65 7.51 8.74
C SER A 244 -10.88 8.28 8.24
N HIS A 245 -12.04 8.00 8.84
CA HIS A 245 -13.33 8.60 8.44
C HIS A 245 -13.31 10.13 8.45
N TRP A 246 -12.74 10.75 9.47
CA TRP A 246 -12.71 12.20 9.54
C TRP A 246 -11.81 12.81 8.44
N GLU A 247 -10.67 12.19 8.11
CA GLU A 247 -9.79 12.65 7.02
C GLU A 247 -10.55 12.64 5.70
N VAL A 248 -11.28 11.57 5.45
CA VAL A 248 -12.17 11.45 4.29
C VAL A 248 -13.18 12.58 4.26
N CYS A 249 -13.87 12.85 5.37
CA CYS A 249 -14.85 13.93 5.46
C CYS A 249 -14.23 15.29 5.17
N GLU A 250 -13.03 15.57 5.70
CA GLU A 250 -12.33 16.83 5.49
C GLU A 250 -11.84 17.02 4.06
N ILE A 251 -11.25 15.99 3.47
CA ILE A 251 -10.80 16.01 2.07
C ILE A 251 -12.01 16.27 1.15
N LEU A 252 -13.13 15.57 1.39
CA LEU A 252 -14.35 15.70 0.59
C LEU A 252 -15.13 17.02 0.78
N LYS A 253 -14.69 17.93 1.67
CA LYS A 253 -15.20 19.32 1.68
C LYS A 253 -14.61 20.16 0.55
N ARG A 254 -13.42 19.79 0.06
CA ARG A 254 -12.65 20.58 -0.93
C ARG A 254 -12.53 19.85 -2.27
N TYR A 255 -12.63 18.53 -2.26
CA TYR A 255 -12.52 17.63 -3.39
C TYR A 255 -13.81 16.81 -3.55
N ASP A 256 -14.07 16.33 -4.75
CA ASP A 256 -15.27 15.56 -5.07
C ASP A 256 -15.09 14.06 -4.78
N LEU A 257 -13.88 13.53 -4.99
CA LEU A 257 -13.50 12.15 -4.71
C LEU A 257 -12.03 12.01 -4.36
N ILE A 258 -11.72 10.90 -3.70
CA ILE A 258 -10.37 10.46 -3.34
C ILE A 258 -10.06 9.19 -4.12
N VAL A 259 -8.85 9.07 -4.64
CA VAL A 259 -8.36 7.88 -5.36
C VAL A 259 -6.94 7.55 -4.94
N ALA A 260 -6.47 6.36 -5.33
CA ALA A 260 -5.05 6.06 -5.26
C ALA A 260 -4.24 7.04 -6.11
N ASP A 261 -3.01 7.29 -5.70
CA ASP A 261 -2.04 8.02 -6.51
C ASP A 261 -1.91 7.42 -7.91
N SER A 262 -1.83 8.33 -8.89
CA SER A 262 -1.77 7.96 -10.28
C SER A 262 -0.49 7.17 -10.59
N PHE A 263 -0.67 6.08 -11.34
CA PHE A 263 0.43 5.27 -11.83
C PHE A 263 0.80 5.68 -13.25
N TYR A 264 2.10 5.86 -13.52
CA TYR A 264 2.61 6.27 -14.83
C TYR A 264 3.48 5.18 -15.49
N PHE A 265 3.04 4.71 -16.66
CA PHE A 265 3.80 3.79 -17.50
C PHE A 265 4.90 4.55 -18.26
N VAL A 266 6.15 4.39 -17.84
CA VAL A 266 7.31 5.11 -18.41
C VAL A 266 7.44 4.88 -19.93
N LYS A 267 7.44 3.61 -20.36
CA LYS A 267 7.80 3.21 -21.74
C LYS A 267 6.61 2.99 -22.68
N ARG A 268 5.42 2.65 -22.16
CA ARG A 268 4.28 2.17 -22.96
C ARG A 268 3.02 2.97 -22.67
N SER A 269 2.14 3.12 -23.66
CA SER A 269 0.76 3.58 -23.40
C SER A 269 -0.03 2.50 -22.68
N ILE A 270 -1.21 2.84 -22.16
CA ILE A 270 -2.13 1.87 -21.54
C ILE A 270 -2.53 0.78 -22.55
N TYR A 271 -2.76 1.16 -23.81
CA TYR A 271 -3.04 0.23 -24.90
C TYR A 271 -1.89 -0.78 -25.09
N GLU A 272 -0.66 -0.30 -25.23
CA GLU A 272 0.50 -1.17 -25.42
C GLU A 272 0.81 -2.01 -24.17
N GLN A 273 0.56 -1.48 -22.98
CA GLN A 273 0.72 -2.25 -21.75
C GLN A 273 -0.30 -3.39 -21.66
N MET A 274 -1.54 -3.17 -22.08
CA MET A 274 -2.53 -4.25 -22.13
C MET A 274 -2.17 -5.30 -23.19
N ARG A 275 -1.75 -4.85 -24.38
CA ARG A 275 -1.35 -5.73 -25.48
C ARG A 275 -0.24 -6.72 -25.11
N VAL A 276 0.75 -6.28 -24.35
CA VAL A 276 1.92 -7.10 -23.98
C VAL A 276 1.72 -7.90 -22.69
N THR A 277 0.63 -7.71 -21.96
CA THR A 277 0.37 -8.42 -20.69
C THR A 277 -0.74 -9.46 -20.77
N ILE A 278 -1.48 -9.49 -21.88
CA ILE A 278 -2.61 -10.40 -22.11
C ILE A 278 -2.35 -11.16 -23.40
N ASP A 279 -2.93 -12.35 -23.50
CA ASP A 279 -3.02 -13.08 -24.78
C ASP A 279 -3.43 -12.17 -25.94
N GLU A 280 -2.77 -12.31 -27.10
CA GLU A 280 -2.94 -11.42 -28.24
C GLU A 280 -4.38 -11.44 -28.79
N GLU A 281 -4.98 -12.62 -28.93
CA GLU A 281 -6.38 -12.75 -29.36
C GLU A 281 -7.32 -12.13 -28.32
N GLY A 282 -7.06 -12.39 -27.04
CA GLY A 282 -7.82 -11.82 -25.94
C GLY A 282 -7.75 -10.29 -25.88
N PHE A 283 -6.58 -9.71 -26.15
CA PHE A 283 -6.40 -8.28 -26.23
C PHE A 283 -7.21 -7.65 -27.36
N PHE A 284 -7.03 -8.12 -28.61
CA PHE A 284 -7.70 -7.52 -29.76
C PHE A 284 -9.22 -7.67 -29.70
N SER A 285 -9.72 -8.85 -29.30
CA SER A 285 -11.16 -9.06 -29.15
C SER A 285 -11.77 -8.18 -28.06
N SER A 286 -11.10 -8.04 -26.92
CA SER A 286 -11.64 -7.28 -25.78
C SER A 286 -11.55 -5.76 -25.95
N VAL A 287 -10.50 -5.23 -26.61
CA VAL A 287 -10.39 -3.78 -26.84
C VAL A 287 -11.40 -3.28 -27.87
N GLU A 288 -11.69 -4.08 -28.91
CA GLU A 288 -12.73 -3.76 -29.87
C GLU A 288 -14.12 -3.81 -29.23
N ALA A 289 -14.41 -4.85 -28.42
CA ALA A 289 -15.65 -4.93 -27.66
C ALA A 289 -15.81 -3.74 -26.68
N LEU A 290 -14.73 -3.28 -26.05
CA LEU A 290 -14.73 -2.11 -25.19
C LEU A 290 -15.08 -0.83 -25.98
N ARG A 291 -14.47 -0.62 -27.14
CA ARG A 291 -14.75 0.52 -28.03
C ARG A 291 -16.19 0.52 -28.51
N GLU A 292 -16.68 -0.63 -28.96
CA GLU A 292 -18.08 -0.81 -29.36
C GLU A 292 -19.05 -0.49 -28.21
N ALA A 293 -18.76 -1.00 -27.01
CA ALA A 293 -19.57 -0.76 -25.83
C ALA A 293 -19.63 0.73 -25.48
N VAL A 294 -18.48 1.42 -25.43
CA VAL A 294 -18.44 2.86 -25.15
C VAL A 294 -19.18 3.64 -26.25
N ASN A 295 -18.97 3.32 -27.52
CA ASN A 295 -19.67 3.98 -28.62
C ASN A 295 -21.20 3.77 -28.58
N LYS A 296 -21.64 2.58 -28.14
CA LYS A 296 -23.07 2.23 -28.04
C LYS A 296 -23.77 2.97 -26.90
N PHE A 297 -23.16 3.03 -25.72
CA PHE A 297 -23.82 3.58 -24.53
C PHE A 297 -23.49 5.05 -24.29
N HIS A 298 -22.29 5.51 -24.67
CA HIS A 298 -21.75 6.85 -24.40
C HIS A 298 -20.89 7.34 -25.58
N PRO A 299 -21.46 7.57 -26.78
CA PRO A 299 -20.69 7.90 -27.99
C PRO A 299 -19.82 9.16 -27.85
N ASP A 300 -20.27 10.15 -27.08
CA ASP A 300 -19.49 11.37 -26.82
C ASP A 300 -18.23 11.12 -25.96
N ASP A 301 -18.17 9.98 -25.28
CA ASP A 301 -17.08 9.59 -24.38
C ASP A 301 -15.97 8.79 -25.08
N CYS A 302 -16.17 8.36 -26.34
CA CYS A 302 -15.16 7.63 -27.13
C CYS A 302 -13.81 8.35 -27.19
N LYS A 303 -13.82 9.68 -27.29
CA LYS A 303 -12.60 10.50 -27.30
C LYS A 303 -11.80 10.39 -25.99
N TYR A 304 -12.47 10.26 -24.84
CA TYR A 304 -11.81 10.11 -23.55
C TYR A 304 -11.24 8.70 -23.37
N LEU A 305 -11.95 7.68 -23.88
CA LEU A 305 -11.41 6.33 -23.95
C LEU A 305 -10.09 6.32 -24.74
N GLU A 306 -10.08 6.82 -25.98
CA GLU A 306 -8.88 6.83 -26.81
C GLU A 306 -7.75 7.69 -26.19
N GLN A 307 -8.10 8.78 -25.51
CA GLN A 307 -7.11 9.59 -24.78
C GLN A 307 -6.46 8.79 -23.64
N VAL A 308 -7.22 8.00 -22.88
CA VAL A 308 -6.64 7.12 -21.84
C VAL A 308 -5.83 6.00 -22.47
N LEU A 309 -6.35 5.32 -23.51
CA LEU A 309 -5.65 4.21 -24.17
C LEU A 309 -4.31 4.64 -24.78
N SER A 310 -4.24 5.82 -25.39
CA SER A 310 -2.99 6.41 -25.91
C SER A 310 -2.12 7.03 -24.81
N GLY A 311 -2.71 7.35 -23.66
CA GLY A 311 -2.05 7.89 -22.49
C GLY A 311 -1.19 6.88 -21.75
N LYS A 312 -0.47 7.38 -20.75
CA LYS A 312 0.48 6.62 -19.93
C LYS A 312 0.12 6.60 -18.44
N MET A 313 -0.95 7.29 -18.05
CA MET A 313 -1.33 7.46 -16.66
C MET A 313 -2.71 6.83 -16.40
N MET A 314 -2.83 6.07 -15.31
CA MET A 314 -4.11 5.62 -14.80
C MET A 314 -4.14 5.58 -13.27
N PHE A 315 -5.35 5.61 -12.71
CA PHE A 315 -5.58 5.28 -11.31
C PHE A 315 -5.72 3.75 -11.17
N PRO A 316 -4.82 3.08 -10.44
CA PRO A 316 -4.81 1.62 -10.37
C PRO A 316 -5.80 1.08 -9.33
N CYS A 317 -6.08 -0.22 -9.45
CA CYS A 317 -6.74 -1.08 -8.47
C CYS A 317 -8.16 -0.67 -8.08
N ASN A 318 -8.85 0.19 -8.84
CA ASN A 318 -10.18 0.68 -8.49
C ASN A 318 -10.28 1.23 -7.04
N LEU A 319 -9.17 1.75 -6.49
CA LEU A 319 -9.15 2.30 -5.14
C LEU A 319 -9.74 3.70 -5.16
N PHE A 320 -10.87 3.87 -4.49
CA PHE A 320 -11.55 5.17 -4.40
C PHE A 320 -12.27 5.34 -3.08
N ILE A 321 -12.54 6.60 -2.72
CA ILE A 321 -13.50 7.01 -1.71
C ILE A 321 -14.28 8.20 -2.28
N MET A 322 -15.60 8.07 -2.35
CA MET A 322 -16.45 9.10 -2.96
C MET A 322 -17.84 9.14 -2.31
N PRO A 323 -18.58 10.26 -2.43
CA PRO A 323 -19.98 10.29 -2.07
C PRO A 323 -20.78 9.22 -2.81
N LYS A 324 -21.76 8.59 -2.16
CA LYS A 324 -22.56 7.51 -2.78
C LYS A 324 -23.22 7.93 -4.10
N LYS A 325 -23.65 9.19 -4.22
CA LYS A 325 -24.18 9.76 -5.47
C LYS A 325 -23.19 9.73 -6.64
N LEU A 326 -21.88 9.89 -6.39
CA LEU A 326 -20.83 9.82 -7.42
C LEU A 326 -20.58 8.36 -7.80
N LEU A 327 -20.65 7.43 -6.84
CA LEU A 327 -20.60 6.01 -7.13
C LEU A 327 -21.80 5.60 -8.01
N ASP A 328 -23.00 6.11 -7.73
CA ASP A 328 -24.21 5.83 -8.52
C ASP A 328 -24.04 6.30 -9.98
N GLU A 329 -23.49 7.49 -10.18
CA GLU A 329 -23.18 8.02 -11.50
C GLU A 329 -22.11 7.18 -12.22
N TYR A 330 -21.02 6.84 -11.53
CA TYR A 330 -19.95 6.01 -12.08
C TYR A 330 -20.47 4.63 -12.49
N CYS A 331 -21.23 3.97 -11.62
CA CYS A 331 -21.75 2.63 -11.86
C CYS A 331 -22.82 2.61 -12.96
N THR A 332 -23.67 3.64 -13.04
CA THR A 332 -24.64 3.81 -14.13
C THR A 332 -23.94 3.96 -15.47
N TRP A 333 -22.77 4.60 -15.51
CA TRP A 333 -21.96 4.72 -16.71
C TRP A 333 -21.19 3.42 -17.04
N LEU A 334 -20.54 2.81 -16.04
CA LEU A 334 -19.63 1.67 -16.17
C LEU A 334 -20.35 0.34 -16.49
N PHE A 335 -21.39 -0.01 -15.74
CA PHE A 335 -21.92 -1.38 -15.82
C PHE A 335 -22.60 -1.74 -17.14
N PRO A 336 -23.29 -0.85 -17.87
CA PRO A 336 -23.75 -1.15 -19.23
C PRO A 336 -22.61 -1.56 -20.16
N ILE A 337 -21.43 -0.92 -20.02
CA ILE A 337 -20.23 -1.26 -20.79
C ILE A 337 -19.73 -2.65 -20.39
N LEU A 338 -19.56 -2.91 -19.09
CA LEU A 338 -19.04 -4.20 -18.61
C LEU A 338 -19.97 -5.37 -18.95
N ILE A 339 -21.29 -5.18 -18.83
CA ILE A 339 -22.28 -6.22 -19.20
C ILE A 339 -22.17 -6.53 -20.69
N TYR A 340 -22.08 -5.52 -21.55
CA TYR A 340 -21.85 -5.75 -22.98
C TYR A 340 -20.54 -6.50 -23.23
N MET A 341 -19.45 -6.14 -22.56
CA MET A 341 -18.19 -6.87 -22.71
C MET A 341 -18.31 -8.33 -22.27
N ILE A 342 -18.99 -8.61 -21.16
CA ILE A 342 -19.24 -9.99 -20.69
C ILE A 342 -19.99 -10.80 -21.75
N GLU A 343 -20.97 -10.18 -22.42
CA GLU A 343 -21.78 -10.84 -23.46
C GLU A 343 -21.03 -11.04 -24.79
N ASN A 344 -20.05 -10.19 -25.10
CA ASN A 344 -19.44 -10.13 -26.45
C ASN A 344 -17.96 -10.56 -26.49
N VAL A 345 -17.26 -10.65 -25.35
CA VAL A 345 -15.87 -11.12 -25.30
C VAL A 345 -15.84 -12.63 -25.01
N ILE A 346 -15.39 -13.41 -25.99
CA ILE A 346 -15.30 -14.87 -25.87
C ILE A 346 -14.01 -15.24 -25.14
N ILE A 347 -14.12 -15.68 -23.88
CA ILE A 347 -12.99 -16.18 -23.11
C ILE A 347 -12.64 -17.61 -23.54
N ARG A 348 -11.41 -17.83 -24.00
CA ARG A 348 -10.95 -19.14 -24.48
C ARG A 348 -10.38 -20.00 -23.35
N GLU A 349 -10.57 -21.31 -23.45
CA GLU A 349 -10.05 -22.26 -22.45
C GLU A 349 -8.52 -22.31 -22.40
N ASN A 350 -7.85 -22.14 -23.54
CA ASN A 350 -6.40 -22.17 -23.68
C ASN A 350 -5.70 -20.90 -23.17
N TRP A 351 -6.44 -19.83 -22.84
CA TRP A 351 -5.87 -18.66 -22.19
C TRP A 351 -5.43 -19.00 -20.77
N ASP A 352 -4.32 -18.40 -20.35
CA ASP A 352 -3.85 -18.49 -18.98
C ASP A 352 -4.84 -17.83 -17.99
N THR A 353 -4.66 -18.10 -16.70
CA THR A 353 -5.58 -17.61 -15.66
C THR A 353 -5.57 -16.09 -15.50
N TYR A 354 -4.50 -15.42 -15.92
CA TYR A 354 -4.40 -13.96 -15.92
C TYR A 354 -5.18 -13.37 -17.10
N SER A 355 -4.94 -13.85 -18.32
CA SER A 355 -5.60 -13.39 -19.55
C SER A 355 -7.12 -13.58 -19.53
N LYS A 356 -7.63 -14.62 -18.84
CA LYS A 356 -9.08 -14.83 -18.62
C LYS A 356 -9.79 -13.69 -17.88
N ARG A 357 -9.04 -12.81 -17.22
CA ARG A 357 -9.56 -11.68 -16.43
C ARG A 357 -9.53 -10.35 -17.20
N VAL A 358 -9.34 -10.40 -18.52
CA VAL A 358 -9.16 -9.21 -19.37
C VAL A 358 -10.25 -8.15 -19.21
N ILE A 359 -11.51 -8.54 -19.01
CA ILE A 359 -12.61 -7.59 -18.80
C ILE A 359 -12.42 -6.80 -17.49
N GLY A 360 -11.99 -7.46 -16.42
CA GLY A 360 -11.64 -6.81 -15.15
C GLY A 360 -10.47 -5.83 -15.30
N PHE A 361 -9.46 -6.17 -16.09
CA PHE A 361 -8.34 -5.25 -16.36
C PHE A 361 -8.78 -4.02 -17.15
N TRP A 362 -9.70 -4.16 -18.10
CA TRP A 362 -10.32 -3.01 -18.76
C TRP A 362 -11.14 -2.17 -17.78
N ALA A 363 -11.94 -2.80 -16.92
CA ALA A 363 -12.74 -2.11 -15.92
C ALA A 363 -11.90 -1.21 -14.99
N GLU A 364 -10.71 -1.67 -14.58
CA GLU A 364 -9.75 -0.87 -13.80
C GLU A 364 -9.36 0.44 -14.50
N ARG A 365 -9.15 0.40 -15.83
CA ARG A 365 -8.81 1.60 -16.62
C ARG A 365 -10.00 2.54 -16.80
N MET A 366 -11.22 2.01 -16.74
CA MET A 366 -12.44 2.79 -16.94
C MET A 366 -12.71 3.81 -15.84
N LEU A 367 -12.16 3.64 -14.64
CA LEU A 367 -12.19 4.68 -13.60
C LEU A 367 -11.47 5.95 -14.09
N THR A 368 -10.32 5.78 -14.75
CA THR A 368 -9.54 6.90 -15.30
C THR A 368 -10.30 7.59 -16.44
N VAL A 369 -10.96 6.82 -17.32
CA VAL A 369 -11.80 7.37 -18.39
C VAL A 369 -12.96 8.18 -17.82
N TRP A 370 -13.66 7.64 -16.81
CA TRP A 370 -14.78 8.31 -16.17
C TRP A 370 -14.37 9.61 -15.46
N ILE A 371 -13.24 9.61 -14.76
CA ILE A 371 -12.68 10.81 -14.14
C ILE A 371 -12.30 11.83 -15.20
N LEU A 372 -11.59 11.41 -16.26
CA LEU A 372 -11.12 12.31 -17.32
C LEU A 372 -12.26 13.00 -18.07
N LYS A 373 -13.38 12.31 -18.30
CA LYS A 373 -14.55 12.92 -18.96
C LYS A 373 -15.31 13.89 -18.05
N SER A 374 -15.11 13.77 -16.75
CA SER A 374 -15.75 14.61 -15.74
C SER A 374 -14.94 15.89 -15.50
N ASN A 375 -15.48 16.79 -14.66
CA ASN A 375 -14.74 17.93 -14.14
C ASN A 375 -14.57 17.84 -12.61
N TYR A 376 -14.53 16.62 -12.07
CA TYR A 376 -14.39 16.40 -10.64
C TYR A 376 -13.01 16.81 -10.13
N LYS A 377 -12.98 17.42 -8.95
CA LYS A 377 -11.75 17.68 -8.21
C LYS A 377 -11.32 16.39 -7.50
N VAL A 378 -10.25 15.79 -8.00
CA VAL A 378 -9.70 14.54 -7.47
C VAL A 378 -8.64 14.83 -6.42
N TYR A 379 -8.65 14.09 -5.32
CA TYR A 379 -7.56 14.04 -4.34
C TYR A 379 -6.87 12.68 -4.41
N GLU A 380 -5.55 12.68 -4.53
CA GLU A 380 -4.75 11.46 -4.61
C GLU A 380 -4.15 11.13 -3.23
N LEU A 381 -4.28 9.87 -2.81
CA LEU A 381 -3.63 9.31 -1.63
C LEU A 381 -2.77 8.12 -2.04
N THR A 382 -1.62 7.93 -1.38
CA THR A 382 -0.74 6.79 -1.66
C THR A 382 -1.47 5.47 -1.43
N ALA A 383 -1.35 4.54 -2.39
CA ALA A 383 -1.81 3.17 -2.22
C ALA A 383 -0.87 2.39 -1.27
N LEU A 384 -1.22 2.34 0.01
CA LEU A 384 -0.52 1.62 1.06
C LEU A 384 -0.70 0.11 0.91
N ASN A 385 0.40 -0.65 0.91
CA ASN A 385 0.38 -2.11 0.99
C ASN A 385 0.69 -2.61 2.41
N LEU A 386 -0.32 -3.10 3.14
CA LEU A 386 -0.15 -3.51 4.54
C LEU A 386 0.71 -4.77 4.72
N ASP A 387 0.90 -5.56 3.66
CA ASP A 387 1.83 -6.69 3.69
C ASP A 387 3.31 -6.20 3.68
N GLU A 388 3.57 -5.03 3.11
CA GLU A 388 4.92 -4.46 2.96
C GLU A 388 5.35 -3.64 4.19
N VAL A 389 4.42 -2.88 4.78
CA VAL A 389 4.67 -2.07 6.01
C VAL A 389 5.21 -2.92 7.17
N GLN A 390 4.89 -4.21 7.21
CA GLN A 390 5.40 -5.12 8.24
C GLN A 390 6.87 -5.48 8.06
N ASN A 391 7.39 -5.51 6.82
CA ASN A 391 8.80 -5.82 6.57
C ASN A 391 9.72 -4.70 7.09
N ASP A 392 9.24 -3.45 7.17
CA ASP A 392 9.98 -2.33 7.75
C ASP A 392 10.00 -2.35 9.29
N THR A 393 9.17 -3.19 9.93
CA THR A 393 9.06 -3.31 11.40
C THR A 393 9.54 -4.65 11.96
N ALA A 394 9.95 -5.57 11.08
CA ALA A 394 10.57 -6.82 11.49
C ALA A 394 12.05 -6.55 11.77
N GLU A 395 12.53 -6.97 12.94
CA GLU A 395 13.94 -7.00 13.32
C GLU A 395 14.81 -7.46 12.13
N GLU A 396 15.96 -6.81 11.95
CA GLU A 396 17.06 -7.26 11.08
C GLU A 396 17.47 -8.69 11.46
N VAL A 397 16.74 -9.67 10.95
CA VAL A 397 17.21 -11.05 10.92
C VAL A 397 18.18 -11.10 9.75
N SER A 398 19.48 -11.02 10.07
CA SER A 398 20.53 -11.28 9.08
C SER A 398 20.34 -12.68 8.49
N GLY A 399 20.05 -12.74 7.19
CA GLY A 399 19.85 -13.97 6.46
C GLY A 399 18.70 -13.92 5.45
N ILE A 400 18.87 -14.68 4.37
CA ILE A 400 17.95 -14.71 3.24
C ILE A 400 17.00 -15.91 3.33
N SER A 401 15.70 -15.72 3.07
CA SER A 401 14.79 -16.86 2.97
C SER A 401 15.11 -17.73 1.74
N SER A 402 14.78 -19.02 1.80
CA SER A 402 15.00 -19.96 0.68
C SER A 402 14.28 -19.51 -0.60
N LYS A 403 13.14 -18.81 -0.44
CA LYS A 403 12.32 -18.29 -1.53
C LYS A 403 12.96 -17.05 -2.18
N GLU A 404 13.49 -16.12 -1.39
CA GLU A 404 14.20 -14.93 -1.89
C GLU A 404 15.51 -15.33 -2.59
N LYS A 405 16.27 -16.26 -2.00
CA LYS A 405 17.49 -16.80 -2.61
C LYS A 405 17.22 -17.44 -3.97
N LYS A 406 16.16 -18.24 -4.07
CA LYS A 406 15.73 -18.83 -5.34
C LYS A 406 15.33 -17.76 -6.36
N ALA A 407 14.54 -16.76 -5.96
CA ALA A 407 14.10 -15.70 -6.86
C ALA A 407 15.29 -14.91 -7.44
N MET A 408 16.33 -14.64 -6.64
CA MET A 408 17.54 -13.97 -7.14
C MET A 408 18.37 -14.85 -8.10
N LEU A 409 18.49 -16.15 -7.83
CA LEU A 409 19.16 -17.07 -8.75
C LEU A 409 18.41 -17.26 -10.08
N ASP A 410 17.08 -17.25 -10.04
CA ASP A 410 16.24 -17.30 -11.24
C ASP A 410 16.42 -16.02 -12.08
N LEU A 411 16.51 -14.85 -11.43
CA LEU A 411 16.85 -13.59 -12.10
C LEU A 411 18.24 -13.64 -12.73
N ILE A 412 19.26 -14.11 -12.01
CA ILE A 412 20.62 -14.26 -12.55
C ILE A 412 20.67 -15.19 -13.76
N THR A 413 19.93 -16.29 -13.73
CA THR A 413 19.85 -17.19 -14.89
C THR A 413 19.31 -16.46 -16.12
N THR A 414 18.31 -15.61 -15.91
CA THR A 414 17.75 -14.74 -16.95
C THR A 414 18.79 -13.74 -17.51
N TYR A 415 19.72 -13.21 -16.68
CA TYR A 415 20.81 -12.34 -17.14
C TYR A 415 21.71 -13.01 -18.16
N LYS A 416 22.10 -14.26 -17.88
CA LYS A 416 23.05 -14.98 -18.75
C LYS A 416 22.45 -15.21 -20.13
N GLU A 417 21.18 -15.59 -20.16
CA GLU A 417 20.42 -15.74 -21.41
C GLU A 417 20.27 -14.40 -22.16
N MET A 418 20.06 -13.31 -21.42
CA MET A 418 20.00 -11.96 -21.99
C MET A 418 21.36 -11.48 -22.50
N HIS A 419 22.48 -11.79 -21.85
CA HIS A 419 23.82 -11.45 -22.35
C HIS A 419 24.14 -12.17 -23.67
N ASP A 420 23.76 -13.44 -23.81
CA ASP A 420 23.94 -14.20 -25.04
C ASP A 420 23.13 -13.61 -26.20
N GLN A 421 21.88 -13.22 -25.92
CA GLN A 421 21.01 -12.54 -26.90
C GLN A 421 21.51 -11.11 -27.22
N LEU A 422 22.06 -10.39 -26.23
CA LEU A 422 22.57 -9.03 -26.39
C LEU A 422 23.78 -9.02 -27.33
N LYS A 423 24.65 -10.03 -27.19
CA LYS A 423 25.77 -10.28 -28.10
C LYS A 423 25.31 -10.48 -29.55
N ALA A 424 24.19 -11.18 -29.77
CA ALA A 424 23.61 -11.37 -31.09
C ALA A 424 22.99 -10.07 -31.63
N CYS A 425 22.25 -9.32 -30.80
CA CYS A 425 21.62 -8.07 -31.19
C CYS A 425 22.64 -7.02 -31.63
N ILE A 426 23.72 -6.83 -30.86
CA ILE A 426 24.76 -5.84 -31.20
C ILE A 426 25.50 -6.24 -32.49
N ARG A 427 25.81 -7.53 -32.68
CA ARG A 427 26.45 -8.03 -33.92
C ARG A 427 25.59 -7.86 -35.16
N ASN A 428 24.28 -8.03 -35.02
CA ASN A 428 23.32 -7.91 -36.12
C ASN A 428 22.83 -6.46 -36.33
N GLY A 429 23.35 -5.49 -35.57
CA GLY A 429 22.98 -4.08 -35.68
C GLY A 429 21.57 -3.76 -35.17
N VAL A 430 20.98 -4.63 -34.35
CA VAL A 430 19.64 -4.44 -33.76
C VAL A 430 19.76 -3.62 -32.47
N ILE A 431 20.12 -2.35 -32.65
CA ILE A 431 20.49 -1.42 -31.55
C ILE A 431 19.35 -1.23 -30.54
N TYR A 432 18.10 -1.20 -31.01
CA TYR A 432 16.94 -1.01 -30.15
C TYR A 432 16.74 -2.16 -29.15
N GLU A 433 16.81 -3.41 -29.62
CA GLU A 433 16.69 -4.60 -28.76
C GLU A 433 17.87 -4.69 -27.78
N ALA A 434 19.09 -4.39 -28.25
CA ALA A 434 20.27 -4.33 -27.40
C ALA A 434 20.11 -3.31 -26.25
N ASN A 435 19.56 -2.13 -26.54
CA ASN A 435 19.31 -1.10 -25.54
C ASN A 435 18.21 -1.47 -24.53
N ASP A 436 17.13 -2.13 -24.98
CA ASP A 436 16.06 -2.58 -24.08
C ASP A 436 16.57 -3.68 -23.14
N MET A 437 17.36 -4.61 -23.66
CA MET A 437 17.99 -5.66 -22.85
C MET A 437 18.95 -5.08 -21.80
N LEU A 438 19.78 -4.10 -22.17
CA LEU A 438 20.66 -3.40 -21.23
C LEU A 438 19.86 -2.67 -20.12
N SER A 439 18.72 -2.07 -20.46
CA SER A 439 17.84 -1.41 -19.49
C SER A 439 17.18 -2.41 -18.54
N VAL A 440 16.68 -3.55 -19.04
CA VAL A 440 16.10 -4.61 -18.21
C VAL A 440 17.15 -5.21 -17.27
N CYS A 441 18.38 -5.37 -17.76
CA CYS A 441 19.53 -5.78 -16.96
C CYS A 441 19.96 -4.74 -15.89
N GLN A 442 19.57 -3.47 -16.00
CA GLN A 442 19.80 -2.50 -14.92
C GLN A 442 18.70 -2.59 -13.85
N ASP A 443 17.43 -2.64 -14.28
CA ASP A 443 16.28 -2.72 -13.37
C ASP A 443 16.30 -3.98 -12.50
N ALA A 444 16.72 -5.12 -13.06
CA ALA A 444 16.83 -6.35 -12.31
C ALA A 444 18.08 -6.39 -11.39
N ALA A 445 19.12 -5.59 -11.68
CA ALA A 445 20.37 -5.56 -10.91
C ALA A 445 20.15 -4.78 -9.63
N VAL A 446 19.35 -3.70 -9.72
CA VAL A 446 18.82 -2.98 -8.57
C VAL A 446 18.00 -3.91 -7.67
N LYS A 447 17.11 -4.74 -8.23
CA LYS A 447 16.31 -5.69 -7.45
C LYS A 447 17.14 -6.75 -6.73
N ILE A 448 18.18 -7.27 -7.39
CA ILE A 448 19.13 -8.21 -6.77
C ILE A 448 19.93 -7.48 -5.68
N GLY A 449 20.41 -6.26 -5.96
CA GLY A 449 21.16 -5.42 -5.02
C GLY A 449 20.38 -5.16 -3.74
N THR A 450 19.14 -4.65 -3.85
CA THR A 450 18.25 -4.45 -2.69
C THR A 450 17.98 -5.76 -1.94
N GLY A 451 17.86 -6.88 -2.65
CA GLY A 451 17.70 -8.20 -2.03
C GLY A 451 18.94 -8.68 -1.25
N ILE A 452 20.14 -8.36 -1.74
CA ILE A 452 21.41 -8.65 -1.07
C ILE A 452 21.61 -7.72 0.14
N GLU A 453 21.40 -6.42 -0.01
CA GLU A 453 21.52 -5.44 1.07
C GLU A 453 20.60 -5.78 2.25
N LYS A 454 19.37 -6.20 1.95
CA LYS A 454 18.43 -6.71 2.95
C LYS A 454 18.94 -7.96 3.68
N ALA A 455 19.72 -8.81 3.02
CA ALA A 455 20.18 -10.09 3.57
C ALA A 455 21.49 -9.98 4.38
N VAL A 456 22.41 -9.11 3.99
CA VAL A 456 23.76 -9.02 4.58
C VAL A 456 24.20 -7.60 5.00
N GLY A 457 23.34 -6.60 4.81
CA GLY A 457 23.65 -5.19 5.06
C GLY A 457 24.25 -4.46 3.84
N GLU A 458 24.31 -3.14 3.92
CA GLU A 458 24.89 -2.27 2.88
C GLU A 458 26.40 -2.50 2.70
N GLY A 459 26.89 -2.30 1.47
CA GLY A 459 28.34 -2.28 1.19
C GLY A 459 29.00 -3.64 0.96
N SER A 460 28.23 -4.70 0.69
CA SER A 460 28.79 -6.01 0.32
C SER A 460 29.54 -5.97 -1.01
N GLU A 461 30.55 -6.85 -1.17
CA GLU A 461 31.32 -7.00 -2.42
C GLU A 461 30.42 -7.34 -3.61
N ALA A 462 29.33 -8.08 -3.40
CA ALA A 462 28.35 -8.38 -4.44
C ALA A 462 27.54 -7.15 -4.88
N VAL A 463 27.21 -6.24 -3.98
CA VAL A 463 26.54 -4.97 -4.33
C VAL A 463 27.50 -4.07 -5.12
N GLN A 464 28.77 -3.99 -4.72
CA GLN A 464 29.80 -3.27 -5.49
C GLN A 464 29.99 -3.85 -6.89
N ASN A 465 29.92 -5.17 -7.04
CA ASN A 465 29.96 -5.85 -8.34
C ASN A 465 28.71 -5.56 -9.19
N LEU A 466 27.53 -5.42 -8.58
CA LEU A 466 26.30 -5.00 -9.26
C LEU A 466 26.34 -3.53 -9.68
N GLU A 467 26.91 -2.65 -8.87
CA GLU A 467 27.13 -1.25 -9.23
C GLU A 467 28.10 -1.13 -10.41
N ALA A 468 29.22 -1.85 -10.36
CA ALA A 468 30.19 -1.93 -11.45
C ALA A 468 29.58 -2.54 -12.72
N TYR A 469 28.67 -3.50 -12.58
CA TYR A 469 27.89 -4.06 -13.67
C TYR A 469 26.95 -3.02 -14.30
N CYS A 470 26.18 -2.30 -13.49
CA CYS A 470 25.25 -1.26 -13.96
C CYS A 470 25.98 -0.13 -14.69
N GLU A 471 27.13 0.30 -14.18
CA GLU A 471 27.98 1.30 -14.82
C GLU A 471 28.50 0.78 -16.16
N GLN A 472 29.01 -0.45 -16.23
CA GLN A 472 29.49 -1.02 -17.50
C GLN A 472 28.35 -1.20 -18.52
N ALA A 473 27.16 -1.63 -18.08
CA ALA A 473 25.98 -1.74 -18.94
C ALA A 473 25.58 -0.37 -19.50
N TYR A 474 25.69 0.69 -18.70
CA TYR A 474 25.44 2.07 -19.13
C TYR A 474 26.50 2.57 -20.12
N GLN A 475 27.78 2.29 -19.86
CA GLN A 475 28.88 2.63 -20.79
C GLN A 475 28.70 1.92 -22.13
N LEU A 476 28.31 0.64 -22.11
CA LEU A 476 28.01 -0.12 -23.33
C LEU A 476 26.82 0.48 -24.09
N PHE A 477 25.74 0.85 -23.39
CA PHE A 477 24.60 1.56 -23.96
C PHE A 477 25.02 2.87 -24.64
N GLN A 478 25.89 3.66 -24.01
CA GLN A 478 26.40 4.90 -24.61
C GLN A 478 27.23 4.63 -25.88
N LYS A 479 28.17 3.67 -25.82
CA LYS A 479 29.02 3.33 -26.97
C LYS A 479 28.21 2.86 -28.18
N ILE A 480 27.18 2.05 -27.95
CA ILE A 480 26.28 1.55 -29.00
C ILE A 480 25.51 2.72 -29.64
N ASN A 481 24.99 3.65 -28.84
CA ASN A 481 24.17 4.75 -29.35
C ASN A 481 24.95 5.86 -30.05
N VAL A 482 26.24 6.02 -29.72
CA VAL A 482 27.14 6.98 -30.40
C VAL A 482 27.79 6.36 -31.65
N GLY A 483 27.52 5.07 -31.94
CA GLY A 483 28.09 4.36 -33.08
C GLY A 483 29.60 4.13 -32.96
N SER A 484 30.11 4.09 -31.73
CA SER A 484 31.53 3.83 -31.45
C SER A 484 31.88 2.37 -31.79
N SER A 485 33.14 2.10 -32.13
CA SER A 485 33.62 0.72 -32.28
C SER A 485 33.56 0.01 -30.93
N VAL A 486 32.68 -1.00 -30.80
CA VAL A 486 32.53 -1.82 -29.59
C VAL A 486 33.08 -3.21 -29.84
N ASP A 487 34.02 -3.66 -28.99
CA ASP A 487 34.37 -5.08 -28.91
C ASP A 487 33.31 -5.81 -28.07
N VAL A 488 32.24 -6.21 -28.76
CA VAL A 488 31.07 -6.88 -28.16
C VAL A 488 31.47 -8.16 -27.43
N ALA A 489 32.51 -8.86 -27.88
CA ALA A 489 32.92 -10.11 -27.23
C ALA A 489 33.51 -9.83 -25.85
N THR A 490 34.37 -8.82 -25.75
CA THR A 490 35.02 -8.42 -24.49
C THR A 490 34.00 -7.82 -23.53
N GLU A 491 33.19 -6.85 -23.96
CA GLU A 491 32.21 -6.17 -23.08
C GLU A 491 31.16 -7.12 -22.49
N ILE A 492 30.66 -8.07 -23.29
CA ILE A 492 29.70 -9.07 -22.79
C ILE A 492 30.37 -10.07 -21.85
N THR A 493 31.63 -10.43 -22.10
CA THR A 493 32.39 -11.32 -21.20
C THR A 493 32.62 -10.66 -19.84
N ASP A 494 32.93 -9.37 -19.82
CA ASP A 494 33.12 -8.60 -18.59
C ASP A 494 31.82 -8.41 -17.79
N LEU A 495 30.70 -8.18 -18.48
CA LEU A 495 29.37 -8.14 -17.85
C LEU A 495 28.99 -9.52 -17.27
N GLN A 496 29.32 -10.60 -17.98
CA GLN A 496 29.06 -11.96 -17.52
C GLN A 496 29.88 -12.31 -16.27
N SER A 497 31.17 -11.96 -16.25
CA SER A 497 32.06 -12.21 -15.11
C SER A 497 31.54 -11.57 -13.82
N LYS A 498 31.05 -10.32 -13.89
CA LYS A 498 30.49 -9.63 -12.72
C LYS A 498 29.23 -10.30 -12.18
N ILE A 499 28.37 -10.79 -13.06
CA ILE A 499 27.16 -11.54 -12.67
C ILE A 499 27.51 -12.92 -12.10
N ASP A 500 28.56 -13.58 -12.61
CA ASP A 500 29.02 -14.86 -12.07
C ASP A 500 29.57 -14.73 -10.63
N GLU A 501 30.23 -13.62 -10.32
CA GLU A 501 30.67 -13.27 -8.97
C GLU A 501 29.49 -13.04 -8.02
N VAL A 502 28.47 -12.31 -8.47
CA VAL A 502 27.22 -12.09 -7.70
C VAL A 502 26.46 -13.40 -7.49
N GLU A 503 26.42 -14.29 -8.49
CA GLU A 503 25.79 -15.61 -8.36
C GLU A 503 26.48 -16.47 -7.31
N THR A 504 27.81 -16.49 -7.33
CA THR A 504 28.63 -17.23 -6.37
C THR A 504 28.33 -16.74 -4.95
N PHE A 505 28.30 -15.41 -4.77
CA PHE A 505 27.93 -14.80 -3.50
C PHE A 505 26.54 -15.22 -3.02
N ILE A 506 25.52 -15.15 -3.87
CA ILE A 506 24.14 -15.55 -3.51
C ILE A 506 24.07 -17.04 -3.17
N ARG A 507 24.79 -17.90 -3.89
CA ARG A 507 24.86 -19.34 -3.60
C ARG A 507 25.48 -19.62 -2.23
N ASP A 508 26.43 -18.80 -1.81
CA ASP A 508 27.12 -18.95 -0.52
C ASP A 508 26.37 -18.30 0.66
N LEU A 509 25.32 -17.49 0.40
CA LEU A 509 24.47 -16.94 1.45
C LEU A 509 23.83 -18.05 2.29
N THR A 510 24.00 -17.99 3.61
CA THR A 510 23.31 -18.87 4.56
C THR A 510 21.82 -18.60 4.55
N VAL A 511 21.05 -19.66 4.26
CA VAL A 511 19.58 -19.61 4.27
C VAL A 511 19.13 -19.70 5.71
N THR A 512 18.30 -18.76 6.15
CA THR A 512 17.60 -18.87 7.42
C THR A 512 16.54 -19.96 7.30
N THR A 513 16.69 -21.05 8.06
CA THR A 513 15.66 -22.07 8.22
C THR A 513 14.59 -21.50 9.15
N ASN A 514 13.54 -20.93 8.57
CA ASN A 514 12.26 -20.73 9.27
C ASN A 514 11.44 -22.02 9.25
#